data_AF-A0A370C518-F1
#
_entry.id   AF-A0A370C518-F1
#
_cell.length_a   1.000
_cell.length_b   1.000
_cell.length_c   1.000
_cell.angle_alpha   90.00
_cell.angle_beta   90.00
_cell.angle_gamma   90.00
#
_symmetry.space_group_name_H-M   'P 1'
#
loop_
_entity.id
_entity.type
_entity.pdbx_description
1 polymer ?
#
loop_
_entity_poly.entity_id
_entity_poly.type
_entity_poly.pdbx_seq_one_letter_code
_entity_poly.pdbx_strand_id
1 'polypeptide(L)'
;MLLSSVGIAFVLPFLGQNVAAIQVWDSPDDIPTAVPSDCRNALTYNMTCANSLVTAQDAANGAALVGVAAKTYCTKECHDSLQTFQESILSACGKKEYQLYKNSTTTQSPAVVADGLVWAYSLMCIQDASGYCLADLYNRTKAPCSDCTLKYGSVMMSSDYGRNKFPPAAFSSLGLGLGF
;
A
#
# COMPACT_ATOMS: atom_id res chain seq x y z
N MET A 1 -24.39 -37.83 -46.15
CA MET A 1 -24.41 -36.46 -45.60
C MET A 1 -23.78 -36.51 -44.23
N LEU A 2 -22.46 -36.27 -44.13
CA LEU A 2 -21.71 -36.19 -42.88
C LEU A 2 -21.22 -34.75 -42.77
N LEU A 3 -21.90 -33.94 -41.96
CA LEU A 3 -21.47 -32.59 -41.62
C LEU A 3 -20.71 -32.67 -40.30
N SER A 4 -19.39 -32.74 -40.38
CA SER A 4 -18.50 -32.61 -39.22
C SER A 4 -18.47 -31.15 -38.78
N SER A 5 -19.10 -30.86 -37.64
CA SER A 5 -19.02 -29.57 -36.96
C SER A 5 -17.68 -29.42 -36.24
N VAL A 6 -16.77 -28.64 -36.83
CA VAL A 6 -15.50 -28.23 -36.21
C VAL A 6 -15.83 -27.18 -35.13
N GLY A 7 -15.74 -27.57 -33.86
CA GLY A 7 -15.82 -26.64 -32.74
C GLY A 7 -14.55 -25.80 -32.66
N ILE A 8 -14.66 -24.50 -32.93
CA ILE A 8 -13.58 -23.54 -32.77
C ILE A 8 -13.44 -23.26 -31.27
N ALA A 9 -12.42 -23.85 -30.63
CA ALA A 9 -12.01 -23.46 -29.29
C ALA A 9 -11.36 -22.07 -29.37
N PHE A 10 -12.07 -21.05 -28.88
CA PHE A 10 -11.48 -19.74 -28.62
C PHE A 10 -10.50 -19.87 -27.45
N VAL A 11 -9.23 -20.08 -27.77
CA VAL A 11 -8.14 -19.90 -26.80
C VAL A 11 -7.93 -18.39 -26.69
N LEU A 12 -8.62 -17.77 -25.73
CA LEU A 12 -8.32 -16.39 -25.31
C LEU A 12 -6.86 -16.38 -24.85
N PRO A 13 -5.96 -15.60 -25.49
CA PRO A 13 -4.64 -15.41 -24.94
C PRO A 13 -4.83 -14.61 -23.65
N PHE A 14 -4.67 -15.28 -22.51
CA PHE A 14 -4.35 -14.63 -21.25
C PHE A 14 -3.06 -13.85 -21.49
N LEU A 15 -3.19 -12.56 -21.81
CA LEU A 15 -2.11 -11.60 -21.70
C LEU A 15 -1.77 -11.54 -20.21
N GLY A 16 -0.89 -12.43 -19.76
CA GLY A 16 -0.32 -12.39 -18.43
C GLY A 16 0.30 -11.03 -18.26
N GLN A 17 -0.33 -10.17 -17.44
CA GLN A 17 0.34 -8.99 -16.96
C GLN A 17 1.58 -9.50 -16.24
N ASN A 18 2.76 -9.03 -16.67
CA ASN A 18 4.00 -9.30 -15.93
C ASN A 18 3.83 -8.61 -14.58
N VAL A 19 3.35 -9.36 -13.61
CA VAL A 19 3.24 -8.91 -12.24
C VAL A 19 4.67 -8.90 -11.71
N ALA A 20 5.31 -7.74 -11.74
CA ALA A 20 6.58 -7.54 -11.07
C ALA A 20 6.36 -7.84 -9.58
N ALA A 21 7.07 -8.85 -9.08
CA ALA A 21 7.14 -9.12 -7.66
C ALA A 21 8.27 -8.28 -7.07
N ILE A 22 8.01 -7.64 -5.94
CA ILE A 22 8.97 -6.78 -5.24
C ILE A 22 9.08 -7.30 -3.81
N GLN A 23 10.31 -7.40 -3.33
CA GLN A 23 10.61 -7.77 -1.95
C GLN A 23 11.26 -6.56 -1.26
N VAL A 24 11.04 -6.43 0.04
CA VAL A 24 11.82 -5.46 0.85
C VAL A 24 13.18 -6.05 1.23
N TRP A 25 13.23 -7.38 1.41
CA TRP A 25 14.45 -8.16 1.63
C TRP A 25 14.52 -9.30 0.62
N ASP A 26 15.64 -9.42 -0.09
CA ASP A 26 15.83 -10.42 -1.14
C ASP A 26 16.02 -11.83 -0.56
N SER A 27 16.67 -11.94 0.60
CA SER A 27 16.94 -13.23 1.27
C SER A 27 16.70 -13.17 2.78
N PRO A 28 16.22 -14.27 3.42
CA PRO A 28 16.15 -14.38 4.87
C PRO A 28 17.52 -14.22 5.53
N ASP A 29 18.60 -14.53 4.79
CA ASP A 29 19.97 -14.38 5.27
C ASP A 29 20.38 -12.92 5.39
N ASP A 30 19.71 -11.97 4.73
CA ASP A 30 19.97 -10.53 4.85
C ASP A 30 19.47 -9.94 6.16
N ILE A 31 18.68 -10.70 6.91
CA ILE A 31 18.07 -10.30 8.18
C ILE A 31 18.86 -10.94 9.34
N PRO A 32 19.19 -10.20 10.41
CA PRO A 32 19.90 -10.76 11.56
C PRO A 32 19.24 -12.00 12.17
N THR A 33 20.06 -12.97 12.60
CA THR A 33 19.58 -14.25 13.17
C THR A 33 18.85 -14.10 14.51
N ALA A 34 18.93 -12.93 15.15
CA ALA A 34 18.13 -12.56 16.31
C ALA A 34 16.62 -12.45 15.98
N VAL A 35 16.27 -12.26 14.71
CA VAL A 35 14.89 -12.36 14.22
C VAL A 35 14.56 -13.85 14.01
N PRO A 36 13.43 -14.38 14.52
CA PRO A 36 13.04 -15.78 14.32
C PRO A 36 12.97 -16.18 12.85
N SER A 37 13.28 -17.45 12.52
CA SER A 37 13.30 -17.95 11.14
C SER A 37 12.00 -17.71 10.39
N ASP A 38 10.87 -17.97 11.03
CA ASP A 38 9.55 -17.83 10.42
C ASP A 38 9.27 -16.38 10.06
N CYS A 39 9.68 -15.45 10.94
CA CYS A 39 9.58 -14.02 10.69
C CYS A 39 10.50 -13.57 9.54
N ARG A 40 11.74 -14.08 9.46
CA ARG A 40 12.65 -13.76 8.35
C ARG A 40 12.09 -14.23 7.01
N ASN A 41 11.47 -15.42 6.97
CA ASN A 41 10.82 -15.95 5.77
C ASN A 41 9.59 -15.12 5.36
N ALA A 42 8.81 -14.65 6.33
CA ALA A 42 7.67 -13.77 6.06
C ALA A 42 8.11 -12.40 5.51
N LEU A 43 9.24 -11.86 6.00
CA LEU A 43 9.82 -10.59 5.53
C LEU A 43 10.30 -10.63 4.07
N THR A 44 10.59 -11.82 3.54
CA THR A 44 11.02 -12.01 2.15
C THR A 44 9.84 -12.30 1.21
N TYR A 45 8.62 -11.96 1.60
CA TYR A 45 7.44 -12.19 0.79
C TYR A 45 7.47 -11.37 -0.51
N ASN A 46 7.06 -12.03 -1.61
CA ASN A 46 6.99 -11.44 -2.95
C ASN A 46 5.69 -10.64 -3.11
N MET A 47 5.76 -9.32 -2.95
CA MET A 47 4.61 -8.44 -3.13
C MET A 47 4.37 -8.13 -4.59
N THR A 48 3.13 -8.30 -5.03
CA THR A 48 2.72 -8.12 -6.43
C THR A 48 2.21 -6.70 -6.68
N CYS A 49 3.09 -5.73 -6.50
CA CYS A 49 2.83 -4.33 -6.85
C CYS A 49 3.70 -3.95 -8.03
N ALA A 50 3.10 -3.32 -9.04
CA ALA A 50 3.82 -3.02 -10.28
C ALA A 50 5.01 -2.09 -10.03
N ASN A 51 6.17 -2.42 -10.59
CA ASN A 51 7.43 -1.66 -10.74
C ASN A 51 8.05 -0.97 -9.51
N SER A 52 7.32 -0.58 -8.48
CA SER A 52 7.83 0.02 -7.24
C SER A 52 6.85 -0.14 -6.08
N LEU A 53 7.37 -0.14 -4.85
CA LEU A 53 6.57 0.03 -3.64
C LEU A 53 6.52 1.51 -3.26
N VAL A 54 5.36 2.00 -2.82
CA VAL A 54 5.24 3.32 -2.21
C VAL A 54 5.35 3.15 -0.70
N THR A 55 6.31 3.82 -0.08
CA THR A 55 6.46 3.76 1.37
C THR A 55 5.50 4.72 2.08
N ALA A 56 5.25 4.48 3.36
CA ALA A 56 4.51 5.44 4.20
C ALA A 56 5.20 6.81 4.22
N GLN A 57 6.54 6.87 4.13
CA GLN A 57 7.26 8.14 4.07
C GLN A 57 6.98 8.89 2.77
N ASP A 58 6.98 8.20 1.63
CA ASP A 58 6.67 8.81 0.32
C ASP A 58 5.25 9.40 0.33
N ALA A 59 4.28 8.61 0.81
CA ALA A 59 2.90 9.03 0.98
C ALA A 59 2.77 10.22 1.96
N ALA A 60 3.47 10.17 3.10
CA ALA A 60 3.45 11.22 4.12
C ALA A 60 4.18 12.52 3.71
N ASN A 61 5.07 12.45 2.73
CA ASN A 61 5.72 13.60 2.11
C ASN A 61 4.82 14.32 1.11
N GLY A 62 3.57 13.87 0.93
CA GLY A 62 2.64 14.48 -0.02
C GLY A 62 2.89 14.07 -1.46
N ALA A 63 3.60 12.96 -1.70
CA ALA A 63 3.67 12.41 -3.05
C ALA A 63 2.28 11.92 -3.45
N ALA A 64 1.90 12.15 -4.72
CA ALA A 64 0.69 11.62 -5.32
C ALA A 64 1.05 10.86 -6.59
N LEU A 65 0.54 9.64 -6.72
CA LEU A 65 0.58 8.94 -8.00
C LEU A 65 -0.41 9.60 -8.96
N VAL A 66 0.03 9.82 -10.21
CA VAL A 66 -0.81 10.46 -11.24
C VAL A 66 -0.86 9.65 -12.52
N GLY A 67 -1.99 9.74 -13.23
CA GLY A 67 -2.17 9.13 -14.55
C GLY A 67 -1.88 7.63 -14.57
N VAL A 68 -0.93 7.22 -15.41
CA VAL A 68 -0.56 5.81 -15.60
C VAL A 68 0.05 5.21 -14.34
N ALA A 69 0.84 5.98 -13.56
CA ALA A 69 1.46 5.45 -12.35
C ALA A 69 0.43 5.01 -11.30
N ALA A 70 -0.63 5.81 -11.11
CA ALA A 70 -1.72 5.47 -10.20
C ALA A 70 -2.48 4.22 -10.68
N LYS A 71 -2.83 4.15 -11.97
CA LYS A 71 -3.52 2.98 -12.56
C LYS A 71 -2.72 1.70 -12.46
N THR A 72 -1.40 1.79 -12.64
CA THR A 72 -0.49 0.65 -12.60
C THR A 72 -0.26 0.14 -11.18
N TYR A 73 -0.24 1.04 -10.19
CA TYR A 73 -0.02 0.68 -8.79
C TYR A 73 -1.31 0.25 -8.07
N CYS A 74 -2.42 0.97 -8.29
CA CYS A 74 -3.68 0.79 -7.59
C CYS A 74 -4.55 -0.32 -8.20
N THR A 75 -4.03 -1.54 -8.18
CA THR A 75 -4.72 -2.74 -8.64
C THR A 75 -5.16 -3.61 -7.48
N LYS A 76 -6.18 -4.44 -7.71
CA LYS A 76 -6.65 -5.41 -6.71
C LYS A 76 -5.53 -6.38 -6.31
N GLU A 77 -4.70 -6.77 -7.28
CA GLU A 77 -3.58 -7.68 -7.07
C GLU A 77 -2.51 -7.07 -6.15
N CYS A 78 -2.19 -5.78 -6.29
CA CYS A 78 -1.26 -5.10 -5.37
C CYS A 78 -1.88 -4.97 -3.99
N HIS A 79 -3.14 -4.54 -3.89
CA HIS A 79 -3.86 -4.45 -2.62
C HIS A 79 -3.83 -5.77 -1.85
N ASP A 80 -4.30 -6.85 -2.46
CA ASP A 80 -4.44 -8.16 -1.80
C ASP A 80 -3.07 -8.74 -1.40
N SER A 81 -2.03 -8.44 -2.18
CA SER A 81 -0.68 -8.89 -1.89
C SER A 81 -0.04 -8.13 -0.73
N LEU A 82 -0.29 -6.83 -0.62
CA LEU A 82 0.12 -6.04 0.55
C LEU A 82 -0.63 -6.49 1.82
N GLN A 83 -1.92 -6.83 1.71
CA GLN A 83 -2.67 -7.40 2.83
C GLN A 83 -2.12 -8.77 3.24
N THR A 84 -1.84 -9.65 2.28
CA THR A 84 -1.25 -10.96 2.54
C THR A 84 0.12 -10.82 3.22
N PHE A 85 0.93 -9.87 2.76
CA PHE A 85 2.21 -9.55 3.40
C PHE A 85 2.01 -9.13 4.87
N GLN A 86 1.10 -8.19 5.12
CA GLN A 86 0.78 -7.71 6.47
C GLN A 86 0.32 -8.84 7.40
N GLU A 87 -0.61 -9.68 6.94
CA GLU A 87 -1.12 -10.82 7.71
C GLU A 87 -0.02 -11.85 8.01
N SER A 88 0.82 -12.16 7.02
CA SER A 88 1.97 -13.07 7.17
C SER A 88 2.96 -12.55 8.21
N ILE A 89 3.28 -11.25 8.17
CA ILE A 89 4.15 -10.60 9.15
C ILE A 89 3.53 -10.64 10.56
N LEU A 90 2.25 -10.29 10.70
CA LEU A 90 1.58 -10.32 12.00
C LEU A 90 1.55 -11.73 12.59
N SER A 91 1.34 -12.76 11.77
CA SER A 91 1.32 -14.15 12.20
C SER A 91 2.71 -14.66 12.58
N ALA A 92 3.75 -14.33 11.83
CA ALA A 92 5.10 -14.91 11.99
C ALA A 92 5.99 -14.10 12.95
N CYS A 93 5.85 -12.78 12.97
CA CYS A 93 6.69 -11.85 13.73
C CYS A 93 5.99 -11.27 14.96
N GLY A 94 4.66 -11.16 14.93
CA GLY A 94 3.89 -10.37 15.89
C GLY A 94 4.26 -8.89 15.84
N LYS A 95 4.22 -8.21 16.99
CA LYS A 95 4.52 -6.77 17.13
C LYS A 95 5.89 -6.47 17.74
N LYS A 96 6.74 -7.49 17.91
CA LYS A 96 8.04 -7.33 18.56
C LYS A 96 8.98 -6.52 17.65
N GLU A 97 9.79 -5.66 18.27
CA GLU A 97 10.81 -4.90 17.57
C GLU A 97 12.10 -5.70 17.40
N TYR A 98 12.74 -5.52 16.24
CA TYR A 98 14.00 -6.15 15.90
C TYR A 98 14.90 -5.20 15.11
N GLN A 99 16.21 -5.46 15.13
CA GLN A 99 17.11 -4.92 14.13
C GLN A 99 16.92 -5.70 12.83
N LEU A 100 16.21 -5.11 11.87
CA LEU A 100 15.85 -5.78 10.61
C LEU A 100 16.95 -5.72 9.54
N TYR A 101 17.96 -4.88 9.75
CA TYR A 101 19.09 -4.73 8.84
C TYR A 101 20.39 -5.09 9.55
N LYS A 102 21.25 -5.87 8.88
CA LYS A 102 22.60 -6.16 9.39
C LYS A 102 23.36 -4.87 9.66
N ASN A 103 24.08 -4.84 10.78
CA ASN A 103 24.89 -3.69 11.22
C ASN A 103 24.11 -2.40 11.50
N SER A 104 22.77 -2.44 11.57
CA SER A 104 21.96 -1.32 12.03
C SER A 104 21.64 -1.45 13.51
N THR A 105 21.69 -0.33 14.23
CA THR A 105 21.22 -0.25 15.62
C THR A 105 19.74 0.08 15.72
N THR A 106 19.10 0.47 14.61
CA THR A 106 17.68 0.80 14.55
C THR A 106 16.84 -0.44 14.75
N THR A 107 16.03 -0.43 15.81
CA THR A 107 14.98 -1.43 16.02
C THR A 107 13.67 -0.91 15.45
N GLN A 108 12.95 -1.80 14.78
CA GLN A 108 11.58 -1.53 14.35
C GLN A 108 10.79 -2.83 14.33
N SER A 109 9.47 -2.72 14.47
CA SER A 109 8.58 -3.86 14.31
C SER A 109 8.38 -4.16 12.82
N PRO A 110 8.55 -5.41 12.36
CA PRO A 110 8.10 -5.86 11.04
C PRO A 110 6.67 -5.43 10.71
N ALA A 111 5.76 -5.48 11.70
CA ALA A 111 4.37 -5.09 11.51
C ALA A 111 4.24 -3.62 11.11
N VAL A 112 5.05 -2.74 11.68
CA VAL A 112 5.05 -1.30 11.33
C VAL A 112 5.44 -1.10 9.87
N VAL A 113 6.42 -1.86 9.36
CA VAL A 113 6.81 -1.81 7.94
C VAL A 113 5.63 -2.22 7.04
N ALA A 114 4.97 -3.33 7.35
CA ALA A 114 3.85 -3.83 6.57
C ALA A 114 2.62 -2.91 6.64
N ASP A 115 2.26 -2.44 7.85
CA ASP A 115 1.18 -1.48 8.09
C ASP A 115 1.42 -0.18 7.30
N GLY A 116 2.67 0.26 7.22
CA GLY A 116 3.06 1.44 6.45
C GLY A 116 2.82 1.28 4.94
N LEU A 117 3.11 0.12 4.36
CA LEU A 117 2.84 -0.16 2.95
C LEU A 117 1.34 -0.23 2.65
N VAL A 118 0.56 -0.90 3.50
CA VAL A 118 -0.90 -0.98 3.36
C VAL A 118 -1.54 0.40 3.49
N TRP A 119 -1.08 1.20 4.45
CA TRP A 119 -1.55 2.57 4.61
C TRP A 119 -1.18 3.45 3.41
N ALA A 120 0.05 3.37 2.92
CA ALA A 120 0.48 4.12 1.74
C ALA A 120 -0.37 3.78 0.51
N TYR A 121 -0.66 2.49 0.28
CA TYR A 121 -1.60 2.06 -0.76
C TYR A 121 -2.99 2.66 -0.55
N SER A 122 -3.53 2.54 0.66
CA SER A 122 -4.87 3.05 1.00
C SER A 122 -4.98 4.55 0.80
N LEU A 123 -3.89 5.30 1.02
CA LEU A 123 -3.82 6.73 0.76
C LEU A 123 -3.72 7.00 -0.75
N MET A 124 -2.71 6.45 -1.43
CA MET A 124 -2.45 6.73 -2.85
C MET A 124 -3.60 6.35 -3.78
N CYS A 125 -4.37 5.32 -3.40
CA CYS A 125 -5.41 4.73 -4.23
C CYS A 125 -6.82 5.20 -3.89
N ILE A 126 -6.97 6.30 -3.13
CA ILE A 126 -8.29 6.93 -2.91
C ILE A 126 -8.86 7.39 -4.25
N GLN A 127 -10.08 6.95 -4.54
CA GLN A 127 -10.82 7.32 -5.73
C GLN A 127 -12.26 7.75 -5.41
N ASP A 128 -12.79 8.63 -6.25
CA ASP A 128 -14.20 8.95 -6.38
C ASP A 128 -14.67 8.73 -7.84
N ALA A 129 -15.88 9.19 -8.18
CA ALA A 129 -16.41 9.07 -9.54
C ALA A 129 -15.60 9.84 -10.62
N SER A 130 -14.76 10.80 -10.23
CA SER A 130 -13.89 11.58 -11.13
C SER A 130 -12.48 10.99 -11.29
N GLY A 131 -12.12 9.98 -10.47
CA GLY A 131 -10.84 9.30 -10.53
C GLY A 131 -10.04 9.40 -9.23
N TYR A 132 -8.71 9.41 -9.35
CA TYR A 132 -7.80 9.45 -8.20
C TYR A 132 -7.83 10.81 -7.50
N CYS A 133 -7.95 10.78 -6.18
CA CYS A 133 -8.24 11.97 -5.38
C CYS A 133 -7.00 12.78 -4.96
N LEU A 134 -5.84 12.15 -4.77
CA LEU A 134 -4.74 12.79 -4.02
C LEU A 134 -4.20 14.05 -4.68
N ALA A 135 -3.99 14.04 -5.99
CA ALA A 135 -3.48 15.20 -6.71
C ALA A 135 -4.43 16.41 -6.58
N ASP A 136 -5.73 16.17 -6.70
CA ASP A 136 -6.76 17.20 -6.57
C ASP A 136 -6.87 17.72 -5.12
N LEU A 137 -6.73 16.83 -4.14
CA LEU A 137 -6.70 17.21 -2.72
C LEU A 137 -5.50 18.11 -2.41
N TYR A 138 -4.30 17.76 -2.90
CA TYR A 138 -3.10 18.58 -2.71
C TYR A 138 -3.14 19.90 -3.48
N ASN A 139 -3.81 19.92 -4.63
CA ASN A 139 -4.09 21.15 -5.37
C ASN A 139 -5.28 21.96 -4.81
N ARG A 140 -5.90 21.51 -3.71
CA ARG A 140 -7.05 22.15 -3.05
C ARG A 140 -8.24 22.38 -3.97
N THR A 141 -8.45 21.51 -4.95
CA THR A 141 -9.56 21.60 -5.90
C THR A 141 -10.79 20.84 -5.43
N LYS A 142 -10.66 19.96 -4.44
CA LYS A 142 -11.77 19.21 -3.84
C LYS A 142 -12.44 19.98 -2.71
N ALA A 143 -13.77 19.92 -2.68
CA ALA A 143 -14.55 20.54 -1.62
C ALA A 143 -14.29 19.86 -0.25
N PRO A 144 -14.41 20.59 0.88
CA PRO A 144 -14.09 20.04 2.20
C PRO A 144 -14.90 18.81 2.62
N CYS A 145 -16.14 18.67 2.14
CA CYS A 145 -17.01 17.52 2.41
C CYS A 145 -17.19 16.60 1.19
N SER A 146 -16.29 16.68 0.20
CA SER A 146 -16.33 15.77 -0.93
C SER A 146 -15.97 14.34 -0.51
N ASP A 147 -16.43 13.34 -1.28
CA ASP A 147 -16.11 11.93 -1.06
C ASP A 147 -14.58 11.70 -0.96
N CYS A 148 -13.79 12.33 -1.83
CA CYS A 148 -12.33 12.34 -1.74
C CYS A 148 -11.81 12.83 -0.37
N THR A 149 -12.29 13.98 0.09
CA THR A 149 -11.81 14.59 1.34
C THR A 149 -12.19 13.76 2.56
N LEU A 150 -13.40 13.17 2.56
CA LEU A 150 -13.86 12.29 3.63
C LEU A 150 -13.07 10.98 3.68
N LYS A 151 -12.85 10.34 2.52
CA LYS A 151 -11.99 9.14 2.43
C LYS A 151 -10.56 9.43 2.84
N TYR A 152 -10.00 10.57 2.42
CA TYR A 152 -8.67 11.01 2.82
C TYR A 152 -8.59 11.19 4.34
N GLY A 153 -9.51 11.93 4.95
CA GLY A 153 -9.58 12.07 6.40
C GLY A 153 -9.66 10.72 7.13
N SER A 154 -10.50 9.81 6.65
CA SER A 154 -10.61 8.46 7.19
C SER A 154 -9.28 7.69 7.13
N VAL A 155 -8.61 7.69 5.98
CA VAL A 155 -7.31 7.01 5.81
C VAL A 155 -6.24 7.64 6.71
N MET A 156 -6.20 8.97 6.80
CA MET A 156 -5.25 9.67 7.66
C MET A 156 -5.47 9.34 9.15
N MET A 157 -6.73 9.23 9.59
CA MET A 157 -7.04 8.88 10.98
C MET A 157 -6.82 7.40 11.31
N SER A 158 -6.87 6.51 10.30
CA SER A 158 -6.78 5.06 10.49
C SER A 158 -5.40 4.56 10.93
N SER A 159 -4.34 5.36 10.75
CA SER A 159 -2.95 4.94 11.00
C SER A 159 -2.14 6.00 11.74
N ASP A 160 -1.15 5.58 12.52
CA ASP A 160 -0.23 6.49 13.20
C ASP A 160 0.53 7.38 12.21
N TYR A 161 0.83 6.88 11.01
CA TYR A 161 1.47 7.66 9.94
C TYR A 161 0.65 8.89 9.56
N GLY A 162 -0.66 8.72 9.41
CA GLY A 162 -1.57 9.81 9.07
C GLY A 162 -1.90 10.69 10.27
N ARG A 163 -2.14 10.11 11.46
CA ARG A 163 -2.44 10.86 12.69
C ARG A 163 -1.33 11.83 13.07
N ASN A 164 -0.06 11.47 12.87
CA ASN A 164 1.07 12.37 13.13
C ASN A 164 1.09 13.60 12.22
N LYS A 165 0.41 13.57 11.07
CA LYS A 165 0.22 14.74 10.19
C LYS A 165 -1.04 15.56 10.52
N PHE A 166 -1.88 15.03 11.41
CA PHE A 166 -3.19 15.56 11.78
C PHE A 166 -3.28 15.75 13.31
N PRO A 167 -2.68 16.82 13.87
CA PRO A 167 -2.74 17.06 15.31
C PRO A 167 -4.20 17.26 15.76
N PRO A 168 -4.60 16.76 16.94
CA PRO A 168 -5.98 16.88 17.45
C PRO A 168 -6.54 18.31 17.46
N ALA A 169 -5.67 19.32 17.63
CA ALA A 169 -6.04 20.73 17.60
C ALA A 169 -6.65 21.18 16.25
N ALA A 170 -6.29 20.52 15.14
CA ALA A 170 -6.88 20.79 13.82
C ALA A 170 -8.34 20.31 13.71
N PHE A 171 -8.77 19.37 14.57
CA PHE A 171 -10.15 18.91 14.63
C PHE A 171 -11.01 19.72 15.60
N SER A 172 -10.42 20.29 16.66
CA SER A 172 -11.14 21.19 17.57
C SER A 172 -11.68 22.45 16.85
N SER A 173 -11.07 22.82 15.71
CA SER A 173 -11.53 23.92 14.85
C SER A 173 -12.44 23.48 13.70
N LEU A 174 -12.80 22.19 13.56
CA LEU A 174 -13.74 21.74 12.52
C LEU A 174 -15.20 22.23 12.72
N GLY A 175 -15.48 22.98 13.80
CA GLY A 175 -16.68 23.81 13.91
C GLY A 175 -16.59 25.18 13.21
N LEU A 176 -15.38 25.64 12.84
CA LEU A 176 -15.13 26.93 12.21
C LEU A 176 -13.87 26.85 11.32
N GLY A 177 -14.03 26.36 10.09
CA GLY A 177 -13.03 26.54 9.03
C GLY A 177 -11.97 25.45 8.95
N LEU A 178 -12.17 24.56 7.98
CA LEU A 178 -11.09 23.77 7.38
C LEU A 178 -10.14 24.73 6.64
N GLY A 179 -9.22 25.33 7.39
CA GLY A 179 -8.04 25.98 6.85
C GLY A 179 -7.00 24.93 6.52
N PHE A 180 -7.09 24.39 5.31
CA PHE A 180 -5.96 23.77 4.61
C PHE A 180 -5.21 24.83 3.83
#